data_AF-A0A8S3QGF4-F1
#
_entry.id   AF-A0A8S3QGF4-F1
#
_cell.length_a   1.000
_cell.length_b   1.000
_cell.length_c   1.000
_cell.angle_alpha   90.00
_cell.angle_beta   90.00
_cell.angle_gamma   90.00
#
_symmetry.space_group_name_H-M   'P 1'
#
loop_
_entity.id
_entity.type
_entity.pdbx_description
1 polymer ?
#
loop_
_entity_poly.entity_id
_entity_poly.type
_entity_poly.pdbx_seq_one_letter_code
_entity_poly.pdbx_strand_id
1 'polypeptide(L)'
;MSDSGASASTLQDIKVPDSCGGYTYNDSGLSQSPVRNRFIYWKTSKDILELVEQSLDFDLVGSHVMFRFQDTQILDGISITESHDSVVILVATVASVHRLLFPHPVKLQRQDMGYTTSDQPIPSILLNASIANATDPRNKHMINTAGTMTSQLNCASTFLKNDGEALFAFSSNAGNLLLVKMPPVDKEGGVVQQFELAQSSMMKKLWSGIMRSNQDVSESPTSIVVQPFKGDPYIFTVCRDYKLRIWSANTFECVFVFNMLDLCPEKAQTHPTPCAGHLIRKVLSNDDSNLRFSVYLNFPNGNQVIDIYILQG
;
A
#
# COMPACT_ATOMS: atom_id res chain seq x y z
N MET A 1 4.04 47.47 -13.90
CA MET A 1 3.16 46.45 -13.30
C MET A 1 3.19 45.24 -14.20
N SER A 2 4.04 44.27 -13.86
CA SER A 2 3.97 42.88 -14.33
C SER A 2 5.02 42.11 -13.53
N ASP A 3 4.69 41.84 -12.27
CA ASP A 3 5.49 41.02 -11.39
C ASP A 3 5.24 39.56 -11.78
N SER A 4 6.19 38.96 -12.49
CA SER A 4 6.17 37.54 -12.83
C SER A 4 6.77 36.80 -11.64
N GLY A 5 5.92 36.46 -10.67
CA GLY A 5 6.30 35.70 -9.50
C GLY A 5 6.84 34.33 -9.90
N ALA A 6 8.17 34.21 -9.92
CA ALA A 6 8.88 32.96 -10.01
C ALA A 6 8.45 32.06 -8.85
N SER A 7 7.61 31.06 -9.15
CA SER A 7 7.37 29.93 -8.26
C SER A 7 8.60 29.03 -8.33
N ALA A 8 9.64 29.40 -7.57
CA ALA A 8 10.76 28.52 -7.28
C ALA A 8 10.27 27.42 -6.32
N SER A 9 9.50 26.47 -6.85
CA SER A 9 9.26 25.20 -6.18
C SER A 9 10.49 24.35 -6.44
N THR A 10 11.43 24.34 -5.50
CA THR A 10 12.47 23.31 -5.45
C THR A 10 11.78 21.97 -5.22
N LEU A 11 11.36 21.33 -6.32
CA LEU A 11 11.14 19.89 -6.38
C LEU A 11 12.47 19.26 -5.94
N GLN A 12 12.60 18.99 -4.64
CA GLN A 12 13.56 17.99 -4.21
C GLN A 12 13.17 16.72 -4.96
N ASP A 13 14.07 16.23 -5.82
CA ASP A 13 13.95 14.93 -6.48
C ASP A 13 13.87 13.88 -5.36
N ILE A 14 12.64 13.56 -4.93
CA ILE A 14 12.42 12.39 -4.10
C ILE A 14 12.92 11.23 -4.94
N LYS A 15 13.85 10.44 -4.41
CA LYS A 15 14.24 9.19 -5.05
C LYS A 15 13.50 8.08 -4.32
N VAL A 16 12.29 7.76 -4.76
CA VAL A 16 11.61 6.56 -4.27
C VAL A 16 12.38 5.34 -4.77
N PRO A 17 12.74 4.38 -3.91
CA PRO A 17 13.43 3.17 -4.33
C PRO A 17 12.53 2.33 -5.23
N ASP A 18 13.15 1.66 -6.22
CA ASP A 18 12.48 0.64 -7.02
C ASP A 18 11.99 -0.48 -6.10
N SER A 19 10.83 -1.05 -6.42
CA SER A 19 10.23 -2.15 -5.66
C SER A 19 9.73 -3.25 -6.58
N CYS A 20 9.59 -4.46 -6.07
CA CYS A 20 9.05 -5.58 -6.83
C CYS A 20 8.31 -6.53 -5.92
N GLY A 21 7.49 -7.39 -6.52
CA GLY A 21 6.75 -8.41 -5.79
C GLY A 21 6.12 -9.42 -6.71
N GLY A 22 5.46 -10.39 -6.10
CA GLY A 22 4.72 -11.43 -6.79
C GLY A 22 3.41 -11.73 -6.07
N TYR A 23 2.46 -12.26 -6.82
CA TYR A 23 1.16 -12.69 -6.34
C TYR A 23 0.84 -14.04 -6.98
N THR A 24 0.52 -15.02 -6.14
CA THR A 24 0.05 -16.33 -6.56
C THR A 24 -1.45 -16.38 -6.32
N TYR A 25 -2.22 -16.84 -7.32
CA TYR A 25 -3.68 -16.99 -7.17
C TYR A 25 -4.00 -17.99 -6.06
N ASN A 26 -5.14 -17.83 -5.37
CA ASN A 26 -5.48 -18.65 -4.21
C ASN A 26 -5.51 -20.15 -4.57
N ASP A 27 -6.06 -20.48 -5.74
CA ASP A 27 -6.21 -21.85 -6.20
C ASP A 27 -5.02 -22.34 -7.06
N SER A 28 -3.89 -21.62 -7.10
CA SER A 28 -2.75 -21.96 -7.97
C SER A 28 -2.07 -23.29 -7.61
N GLY A 29 -2.22 -23.74 -6.36
CA GLY A 29 -1.71 -25.04 -5.90
C GLY A 29 -2.65 -26.22 -6.18
N LEU A 30 -3.88 -25.99 -6.65
CA LEU A 30 -4.87 -27.06 -6.84
C LEU A 30 -4.75 -27.67 -8.23
N SER A 31 -4.65 -29.01 -8.31
CA SER A 31 -4.36 -29.71 -9.57
C SER A 31 -5.41 -29.51 -10.68
N GLN A 32 -6.66 -29.26 -10.32
CA GLN A 32 -7.78 -29.04 -11.26
C GLN A 32 -8.14 -27.57 -11.44
N SER A 33 -7.32 -26.66 -10.89
CA SER A 33 -7.60 -25.24 -10.95
C SER A 33 -7.22 -24.63 -12.29
N PRO A 34 -8.05 -23.73 -12.85
CA PRO A 34 -7.74 -22.98 -14.06
C PRO A 34 -6.58 -21.98 -13.87
N VAL A 35 -6.20 -21.70 -12.62
CA VAL A 35 -5.07 -20.83 -12.25
C VAL A 35 -3.86 -21.60 -11.74
N ARG A 36 -3.81 -22.92 -11.94
CA ARG A 36 -2.69 -23.76 -11.51
C ARG A 36 -1.37 -23.27 -12.11
N ASN A 37 -0.33 -23.22 -11.28
CA ASN A 37 1.01 -22.76 -11.66
C ASN A 37 1.03 -21.40 -12.38
N ARG A 38 0.03 -20.56 -12.11
CA ARG A 38 -0.12 -19.21 -12.66
C ARG A 38 0.14 -18.20 -11.56
N PHE A 39 0.80 -17.11 -11.89
CA PHE A 39 1.15 -16.04 -10.95
C PHE A 39 1.37 -14.72 -11.69
N ILE A 40 1.29 -13.61 -10.95
CA ILE A 40 1.62 -12.27 -11.42
C ILE A 40 2.91 -11.86 -10.71
N TYR A 41 3.84 -11.26 -11.44
CA TYR A 41 4.91 -10.49 -10.82
C TYR A 41 4.88 -9.05 -11.31
N TRP A 42 5.42 -8.17 -10.49
CA TRP A 42 5.43 -6.75 -10.77
C TRP A 42 6.76 -6.12 -10.35
N LYS A 43 7.11 -5.04 -11.04
CA LYS A 43 8.22 -4.18 -10.66
C LYS A 43 7.86 -2.72 -10.88
N THR A 44 8.32 -1.86 -9.99
CA THR A 44 8.23 -0.41 -10.12
C THR A 44 9.61 0.16 -10.38
N SER A 45 9.67 1.14 -11.28
CA SER A 45 10.85 1.96 -11.49
C SER A 45 10.39 3.39 -11.71
N LYS A 46 10.62 4.27 -10.72
CA LYS A 46 10.14 5.66 -10.70
C LYS A 46 8.61 5.77 -10.88
N ASP A 47 8.18 6.13 -12.08
CA ASP A 47 6.81 6.37 -12.51
C ASP A 47 6.23 5.20 -13.33
N ILE A 48 6.98 4.11 -13.49
CA ILE A 48 6.59 2.95 -14.31
C ILE A 48 6.25 1.77 -13.40
N LEU A 49 5.04 1.21 -13.58
CA LEU A 49 4.65 -0.11 -13.08
C LEU A 49 4.65 -1.08 -14.24
N GLU A 50 5.49 -2.11 -14.16
CA GLU A 50 5.45 -3.24 -15.08
C GLU A 50 4.76 -4.42 -14.40
N LEU A 51 3.81 -5.02 -15.10
CA LEU A 51 3.04 -6.18 -14.68
C LEU A 51 3.22 -7.28 -15.71
N VAL A 52 3.58 -8.47 -15.22
CA VAL A 52 3.67 -9.66 -16.04
C VAL A 52 2.93 -10.80 -15.38
N GLU A 53 2.07 -11.45 -16.15
CA GLU A 53 1.41 -12.69 -15.76
C GLU A 53 2.16 -13.87 -16.38
N GLN A 54 2.46 -14.90 -15.60
CA GLN A 54 3.14 -16.10 -16.07
C GLN A 54 2.33 -17.32 -15.70
N SER A 55 2.35 -18.32 -16.58
CA SER A 55 1.88 -19.68 -16.32
C SER A 55 3.01 -20.65 -16.63
N LEU A 56 3.13 -21.73 -15.85
CA LEU A 56 4.05 -22.84 -16.16
C LEU A 56 3.36 -23.95 -16.98
N ASP A 57 2.03 -23.88 -17.12
CA ASP A 57 1.22 -24.92 -17.78
C ASP A 57 0.75 -24.52 -19.18
N PHE A 58 0.70 -23.21 -19.47
CA PHE A 58 0.11 -22.66 -20.68
C PHE A 58 0.89 -21.44 -21.16
N ASP A 59 0.95 -21.24 -22.47
CA ASP A 59 1.43 -19.98 -23.06
C ASP A 59 0.34 -18.91 -22.94
N LEU A 60 0.69 -17.76 -22.34
CA LEU A 60 -0.24 -16.64 -22.14
C LEU A 60 -0.05 -15.56 -23.21
N VAL A 61 -1.13 -15.19 -23.91
CA VAL A 61 -1.14 -14.07 -24.87
C VAL A 61 -1.44 -12.76 -24.15
N GLY A 62 -0.67 -11.70 -24.46
CA GLY A 62 -0.89 -10.36 -23.90
C GLY A 62 -0.56 -10.28 -22.40
N SER A 63 0.41 -11.07 -21.96
CA SER A 63 0.77 -11.27 -20.56
C SER A 63 1.66 -10.21 -19.92
N HIS A 64 1.92 -9.11 -20.62
CA HIS A 64 2.82 -8.06 -20.17
C HIS A 64 2.22 -6.69 -20.48
N VAL A 65 2.14 -5.84 -19.45
CA VAL A 65 1.73 -4.44 -19.58
C VAL A 65 2.61 -3.52 -18.74
N MET A 66 2.86 -2.32 -19.27
CA MET A 66 3.56 -1.25 -18.56
C MET A 66 2.65 -0.03 -18.42
N PHE A 67 2.39 0.39 -17.19
CA PHE A 67 1.69 1.62 -16.87
C PHE A 67 2.69 2.72 -16.52
N ARG A 68 2.56 3.90 -17.13
CA ARG A 68 3.33 5.09 -16.77
C ARG A 68 2.43 6.11 -16.07
N PHE A 69 2.79 6.48 -14.84
CA PHE A 69 2.06 7.43 -14.02
C PHE A 69 2.64 8.83 -14.22
N GLN A 70 1.94 9.67 -14.99
CA GLN A 70 2.44 11.00 -15.35
C GLN A 70 2.74 11.87 -14.13
N ASP A 71 3.95 12.43 -14.09
CA ASP A 71 4.42 13.42 -13.12
C ASP A 71 4.32 12.98 -11.65
N THR A 72 4.34 11.67 -11.38
CA THR A 72 4.24 11.14 -10.02
C THR A 72 5.02 9.84 -9.86
N GLN A 73 5.76 9.72 -8.75
CA GLN A 73 6.48 8.49 -8.41
C GLN A 73 5.58 7.52 -7.68
N ILE A 74 5.73 6.24 -8.02
CA ILE A 74 5.01 5.14 -7.37
C ILE A 74 5.68 4.85 -6.03
N LEU A 75 4.89 4.82 -4.95
CA LEU A 75 5.34 4.41 -3.64
C LEU A 75 5.29 2.88 -3.52
N ASP A 76 6.14 2.31 -2.65
CA ASP A 76 5.99 0.90 -2.25
C ASP A 76 4.59 0.67 -1.62
N GLY A 77 4.18 -0.58 -1.50
CA GLY A 77 2.89 -0.97 -0.93
C GLY A 77 1.84 -1.33 -1.97
N ILE A 78 2.25 -1.72 -3.18
CA ILE A 78 1.35 -2.36 -4.16
C ILE A 78 0.76 -3.63 -3.54
N SER A 79 -0.56 -3.75 -3.60
CA SER A 79 -1.27 -4.97 -3.21
C SER A 79 -2.04 -5.53 -4.40
N ILE A 80 -2.07 -6.86 -4.48
CA ILE A 80 -2.88 -7.61 -5.43
C ILE A 80 -3.84 -8.46 -4.60
N THR A 81 -5.12 -8.42 -4.94
CA THR A 81 -6.17 -9.21 -4.28
C THR A 81 -7.10 -9.73 -5.33
N GLU A 82 -7.49 -11.00 -5.21
CA GLU A 82 -8.51 -11.57 -6.08
C GLU A 82 -9.86 -11.73 -5.36
N SER A 83 -10.91 -11.58 -6.14
CA SER A 83 -12.24 -12.07 -5.85
C SER A 83 -12.59 -13.20 -6.84
N HIS A 84 -13.77 -13.78 -6.72
CA HIS A 84 -14.25 -14.77 -7.69
C HIS A 84 -14.31 -14.22 -9.14
N ASP A 85 -14.52 -12.91 -9.31
CA ASP A 85 -14.77 -12.30 -10.62
C ASP A 85 -13.61 -11.47 -11.15
N SER A 86 -12.76 -10.94 -10.25
CA SER A 86 -11.75 -9.95 -10.62
C SER A 86 -10.44 -10.14 -9.86
N VAL A 87 -9.37 -9.64 -10.47
CA VAL A 87 -8.09 -9.37 -9.83
C VAL A 87 -7.96 -7.86 -9.73
N VAL A 88 -7.73 -7.36 -8.52
CA VAL A 88 -7.61 -5.94 -8.22
C VAL A 88 -6.19 -5.65 -7.78
N ILE A 89 -5.57 -4.65 -8.41
CA ILE A 89 -4.24 -4.16 -8.06
C ILE A 89 -4.38 -2.72 -7.55
N LEU A 90 -3.98 -2.48 -6.31
CA LEU A 90 -3.97 -1.14 -5.73
C LEU A 90 -2.58 -0.53 -5.86
N VAL A 91 -2.52 0.69 -6.38
CA VAL A 91 -1.26 1.42 -6.61
C VAL A 91 -1.36 2.79 -5.93
N ALA A 92 -0.35 3.11 -5.14
CA ALA A 92 -0.20 4.39 -4.48
C ALA A 92 0.95 5.16 -5.11
N THR A 93 0.75 6.44 -5.41
CA THR A 93 1.80 7.36 -5.85
C THR A 93 1.92 8.50 -4.83
N VAL A 94 2.93 9.35 -4.99
CA VAL A 94 3.10 10.53 -4.12
C VAL A 94 1.97 11.57 -4.25
N ALA A 95 1.11 11.46 -5.28
CA ALA A 95 0.05 12.43 -5.58
C ALA A 95 -1.31 11.80 -5.89
N SER A 96 -1.41 10.47 -6.02
CA SER A 96 -2.63 9.82 -6.46
C SER A 96 -2.73 8.37 -5.99
N VAL A 97 -3.96 7.84 -6.01
CA VAL A 97 -4.26 6.43 -5.75
C VAL A 97 -5.00 5.84 -6.94
N HIS A 98 -4.73 4.57 -7.23
CA HIS A 98 -5.28 3.87 -8.38
C HIS A 98 -5.73 2.46 -8.00
N ARG A 99 -6.83 2.02 -8.61
CA ARG A 99 -7.38 0.67 -8.57
C ARG A 99 -7.41 0.12 -9.99
N LEU A 100 -6.47 -0.76 -10.33
CA LEU A 100 -6.49 -1.45 -11.62
C LEU A 100 -7.33 -2.71 -11.48
N LEU A 101 -8.29 -2.90 -12.38
CA LEU A 101 -9.18 -4.06 -12.37
C LEU A 101 -8.94 -4.93 -13.61
N PHE A 102 -8.75 -6.22 -13.37
CA PHE A 102 -8.61 -7.23 -14.39
C PHE A 102 -9.62 -8.36 -14.15
N PRO A 103 -10.09 -9.06 -15.19
CA PRO A 103 -10.95 -10.22 -15.01
C PRO A 103 -10.18 -11.36 -14.32
N HIS A 104 -10.87 -12.15 -13.49
CA HIS A 104 -10.28 -13.35 -12.92
C HIS A 104 -10.06 -14.42 -14.02
N PRO A 105 -8.93 -15.17 -14.04
CA PRO A 105 -8.67 -16.17 -15.09
C PRO A 105 -9.77 -17.23 -15.26
N VAL A 106 -10.45 -17.60 -14.17
CA VAL A 106 -11.61 -18.53 -14.18
C VAL A 106 -12.71 -18.08 -15.14
N LYS A 107 -12.90 -16.75 -15.29
CA LYS A 107 -13.93 -16.19 -16.17
C LYS A 107 -13.53 -16.24 -17.64
N LEU A 108 -12.24 -16.08 -17.93
CA LEU A 108 -11.72 -16.12 -19.29
C LEU A 108 -11.86 -17.54 -19.87
N GLN A 109 -11.47 -18.57 -19.12
CA GLN A 109 -11.54 -19.95 -19.60
C GLN A 109 -12.97 -20.47 -19.79
N ARG A 110 -13.94 -19.98 -19.01
CA ARG A 110 -15.36 -20.39 -19.19
C ARG A 110 -15.98 -19.82 -20.47
N GLN A 111 -15.47 -18.70 -20.99
CA GLN A 111 -15.96 -18.10 -22.24
C GLN A 111 -15.45 -18.85 -23.47
N ASP A 112 -14.28 -19.49 -23.38
CA ASP A 112 -13.62 -20.22 -24.47
C ASP A 112 -13.87 -21.75 -24.43
N MET A 113 -15.03 -22.21 -23.92
CA MET A 113 -15.38 -23.63 -23.76
C MET A 113 -15.62 -24.37 -25.10
N GLY A 114 -14.53 -24.61 -25.82
CA GLY A 114 -14.32 -25.74 -26.70
C GLY A 114 -12.92 -26.29 -26.42
N TYR A 115 -12.84 -27.45 -25.74
CA TYR A 115 -11.64 -28.25 -25.44
C TYR A 115 -10.30 -27.58 -25.84
N THR A 116 -9.74 -26.73 -24.97
CA THR A 116 -8.39 -26.22 -25.17
C THR A 116 -7.42 -27.40 -25.02
N THR A 117 -6.85 -27.84 -26.13
CA THR A 117 -5.68 -28.72 -26.11
C THR A 117 -4.50 -27.94 -25.51
N SER A 118 -3.54 -28.64 -24.89
CA SER A 118 -2.38 -28.02 -24.22
C SER A 118 -1.58 -27.04 -25.08
N ASP A 119 -1.78 -27.09 -26.40
CA ASP A 119 -0.97 -26.38 -27.38
C ASP A 119 -1.61 -25.06 -27.85
N GLN A 120 -2.81 -24.70 -27.37
CA GLN A 120 -3.41 -23.41 -27.71
C GLN A 120 -3.06 -22.34 -26.68
N PRO A 121 -2.53 -21.19 -27.12
CA PRO A 121 -2.20 -20.10 -26.23
C PRO A 121 -3.50 -19.47 -25.68
N ILE A 122 -3.54 -19.21 -24.38
CA ILE A 122 -4.73 -18.70 -23.69
C ILE A 122 -4.56 -17.21 -23.34
N PRO A 123 -5.65 -16.43 -23.24
CA PRO A 123 -5.55 -15.02 -22.92
C PRO A 123 -5.06 -14.79 -21.47
N SER A 124 -4.14 -13.85 -21.33
CA SER A 124 -3.79 -13.25 -20.04
C SER A 124 -4.93 -12.37 -19.52
N ILE A 125 -5.01 -12.19 -18.19
CA ILE A 125 -5.89 -11.16 -17.59
C ILE A 125 -5.48 -9.75 -18.02
N LEU A 126 -4.22 -9.57 -18.44
CA LEU A 126 -3.62 -8.30 -18.83
C LEU A 126 -3.88 -7.97 -20.32
N LEU A 127 -4.42 -8.91 -21.10
CA LEU A 127 -4.60 -8.76 -22.55
C LEU A 127 -5.35 -7.48 -22.94
N ASN A 128 -6.38 -7.14 -22.17
CA ASN A 128 -7.25 -5.98 -22.42
C ASN A 128 -6.93 -4.78 -21.50
N ALA A 129 -5.71 -4.73 -20.96
CA ALA A 129 -5.24 -3.56 -20.22
C ALA A 129 -5.28 -2.33 -21.13
N SER A 130 -5.95 -1.26 -20.68
CA SER A 130 -6.13 -0.05 -21.48
C SER A 130 -6.03 1.20 -20.64
N ILE A 131 -5.65 2.31 -21.28
CA ILE A 131 -5.62 3.64 -20.66
C ILE A 131 -7.02 4.01 -20.16
N ALA A 132 -8.06 3.76 -20.97
CA ALA A 132 -9.44 4.09 -20.64
C ALA A 132 -9.87 3.49 -19.28
N ASN A 133 -9.56 2.22 -19.04
CA ASN A 133 -9.88 1.55 -17.77
C ASN A 133 -9.02 2.07 -16.61
N ALA A 134 -7.73 2.32 -16.86
CA ALA A 134 -6.78 2.79 -15.86
C ALA A 134 -7.03 4.27 -15.44
N THR A 135 -7.64 5.07 -16.31
CA THR A 135 -7.97 6.48 -16.04
C THR A 135 -9.44 6.73 -15.69
N ASP A 136 -10.25 5.67 -15.54
CA ASP A 136 -11.63 5.80 -15.08
C ASP A 136 -11.66 6.56 -13.73
N PRO A 137 -12.43 7.66 -13.61
CA PRO A 137 -12.52 8.43 -12.36
C PRO A 137 -12.99 7.61 -11.14
N ARG A 138 -13.65 6.47 -11.34
CA ARG A 138 -14.03 5.54 -10.25
C ARG A 138 -12.84 4.75 -9.69
N ASN A 139 -11.78 4.67 -10.48
CA ASN A 139 -10.59 3.85 -10.22
C ASN A 139 -9.35 4.69 -9.92
N LYS A 140 -9.44 6.03 -10.01
CA LYS A 140 -8.33 6.94 -9.78
C LYS A 140 -8.78 8.13 -8.94
N HIS A 141 -7.95 8.54 -7.99
CA HIS A 141 -8.18 9.75 -7.21
C HIS A 141 -6.88 10.53 -6.97
N MET A 142 -6.94 11.85 -7.15
CA MET A 142 -5.83 12.75 -6.84
C MET A 142 -5.86 13.11 -5.36
N ILE A 143 -4.74 12.90 -4.67
CA ILE A 143 -4.61 13.20 -3.24
C ILE A 143 -4.56 14.71 -3.08
N ASN A 144 -5.34 15.23 -2.13
CA ASN A 144 -5.30 16.65 -1.78
C ASN A 144 -4.57 16.79 -0.45
N THR A 145 -3.29 17.10 -0.50
CA THR A 145 -2.51 17.49 0.68
C THR A 145 -2.84 18.95 1.04
N ALA A 146 -4.06 19.20 1.51
CA ALA A 146 -4.54 20.53 1.82
C ALA A 146 -3.64 21.20 2.90
N GLY A 147 -2.93 22.27 2.54
CA GLY A 147 -2.29 23.18 3.50
C GLY A 147 -0.85 22.86 3.93
N THR A 148 -0.24 21.76 3.49
CA THR A 148 1.17 21.45 3.76
C THR A 148 1.98 21.36 2.47
N MET A 149 2.26 22.50 1.85
CA MET A 149 3.09 22.61 0.64
C MET A 149 4.51 22.05 0.79
N THR A 150 4.94 21.73 2.01
CA THR A 150 6.27 21.19 2.33
C THR A 150 6.29 19.70 2.69
N SER A 151 5.12 19.06 2.82
CA SER A 151 4.99 17.68 3.30
C SER A 151 4.79 16.73 2.12
N GLN A 152 5.81 15.95 1.80
CA GLN A 152 5.80 14.98 0.70
C GLN A 152 5.52 13.58 1.24
N LEU A 153 4.62 12.84 0.58
CA LEU A 153 4.35 11.44 0.92
C LEU A 153 5.57 10.59 0.57
N ASN A 154 5.98 9.71 1.50
CA ASN A 154 7.23 8.95 1.38
C ASN A 154 7.07 7.44 1.56
N CYS A 155 6.00 6.97 2.19
CA CYS A 155 5.67 5.55 2.30
C CYS A 155 4.17 5.36 2.12
N ALA A 156 3.78 4.21 1.59
CA ALA A 156 2.38 3.83 1.47
C ALA A 156 2.17 2.35 1.81
N SER A 157 0.93 2.02 2.16
CA SER A 157 0.44 0.64 2.22
C SER A 157 -1.02 0.63 1.79
N THR A 158 -1.39 -0.40 1.06
CA THR A 158 -2.73 -0.54 0.48
C THR A 158 -3.38 -1.83 0.96
N PHE A 159 -4.70 -1.80 1.09
CA PHE A 159 -5.51 -2.96 1.45
C PHE A 159 -6.88 -2.88 0.79
N LEU A 160 -7.33 -3.98 0.18
CA LEU A 160 -8.69 -4.11 -0.34
C LEU A 160 -9.55 -4.88 0.67
N LYS A 161 -10.62 -4.27 1.15
CA LYS A 161 -11.60 -4.95 1.99
C LYS A 161 -12.48 -5.88 1.16
N ASN A 162 -13.06 -6.88 1.82
CA ASN A 162 -13.98 -7.85 1.21
C ASN A 162 -15.25 -7.19 0.61
N ASP A 163 -15.64 -6.01 1.11
CA ASP A 163 -16.76 -5.22 0.59
C ASP A 163 -16.38 -4.40 -0.66
N GLY A 164 -15.13 -4.47 -1.12
CA GLY A 164 -14.61 -3.73 -2.27
C GLY A 164 -14.09 -2.33 -1.95
N GLU A 165 -14.17 -1.86 -0.69
CA GLU A 165 -13.56 -0.60 -0.28
C GLU A 165 -12.03 -0.74 -0.26
N ALA A 166 -11.33 0.16 -0.95
CA ALA A 166 -9.87 0.18 -0.96
C ALA A 166 -9.34 1.24 0.01
N LEU A 167 -8.39 0.82 0.84
CA LEU A 167 -7.70 1.65 1.82
C LEU A 167 -6.29 1.93 1.33
N PHE A 168 -5.87 3.19 1.40
CA PHE A 168 -4.51 3.61 1.13
C PHE A 168 -4.03 4.45 2.30
N ALA A 169 -3.06 3.94 3.05
CA ALA A 169 -2.45 4.68 4.15
C ALA A 169 -1.08 5.20 3.71
N PHE A 170 -0.79 6.44 4.07
CA PHE A 170 0.43 7.14 3.70
C PHE A 170 1.09 7.75 4.93
N SER A 171 2.42 7.83 4.90
CA SER A 171 3.18 8.75 5.75
C SER A 171 3.82 9.85 4.91
N SER A 172 4.09 10.97 5.55
CA SER A 172 4.89 12.05 4.97
C SER A 172 6.24 12.24 5.65
N ASN A 173 7.15 12.93 4.97
CA ASN A 173 8.42 13.37 5.53
C ASN A 173 8.29 14.29 6.76
N ALA A 174 7.12 14.92 6.94
CA ALA A 174 6.77 15.75 8.09
C ALA A 174 6.18 14.95 9.27
N GLY A 175 6.02 13.63 9.13
CA GLY A 175 5.50 12.74 10.17
C GLY A 175 3.99 12.55 10.17
N ASN A 176 3.26 13.26 9.31
CA ASN A 176 1.81 13.15 9.20
C ASN A 176 1.42 11.80 8.59
N LEU A 177 0.27 11.28 9.02
CA LEU A 177 -0.38 10.11 8.45
C LEU A 177 -1.68 10.50 7.76
N LEU A 178 -1.86 9.99 6.54
CA LEU A 178 -3.06 10.19 5.73
C LEU A 178 -3.67 8.84 5.38
N LEU A 179 -4.97 8.70 5.58
CA LEU A 179 -5.75 7.56 5.10
C LEU A 179 -6.72 8.02 4.02
N VAL A 180 -6.63 7.40 2.85
CA VAL A 180 -7.58 7.54 1.75
C VAL A 180 -8.46 6.29 1.70
N LYS A 181 -9.78 6.49 1.71
CA LYS A 181 -10.78 5.42 1.52
C LYS A 181 -11.46 5.60 0.17
N MET A 182 -11.24 4.67 -0.74
CA MET A 182 -11.87 4.65 -2.06
C MET A 182 -13.04 3.65 -2.05
N PRO A 183 -14.27 4.08 -2.40
CA PRO A 183 -15.46 3.23 -2.33
C PRO A 183 -15.37 2.05 -3.31
N PRO A 184 -16.20 1.01 -3.16
CA PRO A 184 -16.36 -0.05 -4.17
C PRO A 184 -16.71 0.54 -5.55
N VAL A 185 -16.27 -0.10 -6.63
CA VAL A 185 -16.44 0.41 -8.02
C VAL A 185 -17.91 0.54 -8.42
N ASP A 186 -18.74 -0.36 -7.92
CA ASP A 186 -20.17 -0.51 -8.17
C ASP A 186 -21.04 0.33 -7.21
N LYS A 187 -20.43 1.00 -6.22
CA LYS A 187 -21.17 1.85 -5.29
C LYS A 187 -21.58 3.16 -5.97
N GLU A 188 -22.86 3.26 -6.33
CA GLU A 188 -23.46 4.49 -6.85
C GLU A 188 -23.25 5.66 -5.87
N GLY A 189 -22.83 6.82 -6.41
CA GLY A 189 -22.57 8.02 -5.62
C GLY A 189 -21.42 7.90 -4.61
N GLY A 190 -20.59 6.85 -4.71
CA GLY A 190 -19.41 6.69 -3.86
C GLY A 190 -18.43 7.85 -4.03
N VAL A 191 -18.01 8.46 -2.93
CA VAL A 191 -17.00 9.53 -2.91
C VAL A 191 -15.77 9.05 -2.14
N VAL A 192 -14.59 9.38 -2.67
CA VAL A 192 -13.31 9.11 -2.01
C VAL A 192 -13.16 10.03 -0.80
N GLN A 193 -12.81 9.45 0.36
CA GLN A 193 -12.65 10.18 1.61
C GLN A 193 -11.17 10.21 2.01
N GLN A 194 -10.74 11.31 2.63
CA GLN A 194 -9.36 11.53 3.08
C GLN A 194 -9.37 11.94 4.55
N PHE A 195 -8.57 11.28 5.37
CA PHE A 195 -8.50 11.48 6.82
C PHE A 195 -7.06 11.66 7.26
N GLU A 196 -6.76 12.75 7.95
CA GLU A 196 -5.49 12.89 8.69
C GLU A 196 -5.60 12.17 10.02
N LEU A 197 -4.61 11.33 10.34
CA LEU A 197 -4.60 10.60 11.61
C LEU A 197 -3.87 11.40 12.68
N ALA A 198 -4.44 11.43 13.88
CA ALA A 198 -3.92 12.21 14.99
C ALA A 198 -3.53 11.31 16.16
N GLN A 199 -2.35 11.56 16.73
CA GLN A 199 -1.88 10.85 17.92
C GLN A 199 -2.70 11.22 19.17
N SER A 200 -3.32 12.40 19.18
CA SER A 200 -4.24 12.87 20.21
C SER A 200 -5.64 13.06 19.63
N SER A 201 -6.67 12.69 20.38
CA SER A 201 -8.06 12.97 20.01
C SER A 201 -8.27 14.42 19.60
N MET A 202 -8.86 14.65 18.42
CA MET A 202 -9.08 15.99 17.86
C MET A 202 -9.88 16.90 18.81
N MET A 203 -10.66 16.33 19.73
CA MET A 203 -11.32 17.08 20.79
C MET A 203 -10.31 17.87 21.65
N LYS A 204 -9.12 17.33 21.96
CA LYS A 204 -8.12 18.06 22.78
C LYS A 204 -7.54 19.29 22.05
N LYS A 205 -7.47 19.25 20.70
CA LYS A 205 -6.92 20.33 19.88
C LYS A 205 -7.87 21.52 19.71
N LEU A 206 -9.18 21.30 19.76
CA LEU A 206 -10.20 22.37 19.70
C LEU A 206 -10.26 23.21 20.98
N TRP A 207 -9.85 22.67 22.13
CA TRP A 207 -9.78 23.43 23.40
C TRP A 207 -8.43 24.13 23.64
N SER A 208 -7.38 23.77 22.90
CA SER A 208 -6.02 24.32 23.08
C SER A 208 -5.67 25.40 22.06
N GLY A 209 -6.65 26.20 21.63
CA GLY A 209 -6.57 27.21 20.56
C GLY A 209 -5.15 27.63 20.16
N ILE A 210 -4.76 27.30 18.93
CA ILE A 210 -3.47 27.65 18.31
C ILE A 210 -2.28 26.84 18.86
N MET A 211 -2.26 25.53 18.61
CA MET A 211 -0.99 24.84 18.36
C MET A 211 -1.13 23.91 17.17
N ARG A 212 -0.51 24.30 16.05
CA ARG A 212 -0.15 23.35 14.99
C ARG A 212 0.76 22.32 15.66
N SER A 213 0.29 21.08 15.75
CA SER A 213 1.09 19.95 16.22
C SER A 213 2.29 19.81 15.31
N ASN A 214 3.41 20.43 15.68
CA ASN A 214 4.69 20.17 15.05
C ASN A 214 5.11 18.79 15.54
N GLN A 215 4.68 17.73 14.84
CA GLN A 215 5.16 16.38 15.14
C GLN A 215 6.67 16.40 14.99
N ASP A 216 7.38 15.88 15.99
CA ASP A 216 8.82 15.76 15.91
C ASP A 216 9.15 14.84 14.71
N VAL A 217 10.09 15.27 13.87
CA VAL A 217 10.55 14.52 12.71
C VAL A 217 11.09 13.14 13.13
N SER A 218 11.53 13.00 14.39
CA SER A 218 11.89 11.72 15.00
C SER A 218 10.71 10.73 15.13
N GLU A 219 9.47 11.20 15.18
CA GLU A 219 8.28 10.33 15.27
C GLU A 219 7.74 9.91 13.89
N SER A 220 8.35 10.38 12.81
CA SER A 220 7.89 10.06 11.45
C SER A 220 7.96 8.55 11.16
N PRO A 221 6.89 7.97 10.60
CA PRO A 221 6.90 6.60 10.11
C PRO A 221 7.94 6.40 9.01
N THR A 222 8.65 5.28 9.05
CA THR A 222 9.57 4.85 7.98
C THR A 222 9.05 3.66 7.20
N SER A 223 8.05 2.97 7.75
CA SER A 223 7.35 1.88 7.08
C SER A 223 5.96 1.70 7.68
N ILE A 224 5.02 1.30 6.84
CA ILE A 224 3.60 1.26 7.12
C ILE A 224 2.99 -0.03 6.57
N VAL A 225 2.05 -0.62 7.30
CA VAL A 225 1.24 -1.77 6.84
C VAL A 225 -0.21 -1.55 7.25
N VAL A 226 -1.13 -1.65 6.29
CA VAL A 226 -2.58 -1.73 6.55
C VAL A 226 -2.99 -3.20 6.63
N GLN A 227 -3.65 -3.59 7.72
CA GLN A 227 -4.09 -4.97 7.88
C GLN A 227 -5.35 -5.02 8.76
N PRO A 228 -6.39 -5.79 8.38
CA PRO A 228 -7.51 -6.06 9.26
C PRO A 228 -7.07 -6.87 10.48
N PHE A 229 -7.62 -6.50 11.64
CA PHE A 229 -7.54 -7.24 12.89
C PHE A 229 -8.94 -7.26 13.52
N LYS A 230 -9.45 -8.44 13.86
CA LYS A 230 -10.81 -8.61 14.41
C LYS A 230 -11.92 -7.96 13.55
N GLY A 231 -11.75 -8.00 12.23
CA GLY A 231 -12.70 -7.43 11.26
C GLY A 231 -12.51 -5.93 10.98
N ASP A 232 -11.75 -5.22 11.82
CA ASP A 232 -11.51 -3.78 11.66
C ASP A 232 -10.14 -3.50 11.03
N PRO A 233 -10.04 -2.52 10.13
CA PRO A 233 -8.76 -2.13 9.55
C PRO A 233 -7.90 -1.34 10.53
N TYR A 234 -6.65 -1.77 10.70
CA TYR A 234 -5.63 -1.05 11.45
C TYR A 234 -4.43 -0.72 10.58
N ILE A 235 -3.74 0.36 10.95
CA ILE A 235 -2.51 0.81 10.31
C ILE A 235 -1.39 0.63 11.32
N PHE A 236 -0.37 -0.12 10.95
CA PHE A 236 0.81 -0.41 11.76
C PHE A 236 1.97 0.38 11.20
N THR A 237 2.63 1.18 12.04
CA THR A 237 3.78 1.98 11.63
C THR A 237 4.97 1.70 12.53
N VAL A 238 6.15 1.51 11.92
CA VAL A 238 7.42 1.64 12.64
C VAL A 238 8.00 3.01 12.32
N CYS A 239 8.40 3.74 13.37
CA CYS A 239 8.83 5.13 13.29
C CYS A 239 10.33 5.28 13.57
N ARG A 240 10.92 6.41 13.16
CA ARG A 240 12.36 6.70 13.37
C ARG A 240 12.78 6.68 14.85
N ASP A 241 11.84 6.89 15.77
CA ASP A 241 12.04 6.82 17.22
C ASP A 241 11.95 5.40 17.79
N TYR A 242 12.08 4.37 16.95
CA TYR A 242 12.02 2.96 17.30
C TYR A 242 10.69 2.51 17.92
N LYS A 243 9.62 3.29 17.77
CA LYS A 243 8.30 2.89 18.27
C LYS A 243 7.47 2.22 17.18
N LEU A 244 6.79 1.16 17.57
CA LEU A 244 5.62 0.66 16.87
C LEU A 244 4.41 1.49 17.31
N ARG A 245 3.69 2.06 16.37
CA ARG A 245 2.40 2.71 16.61
C ARG A 245 1.31 1.99 15.81
N ILE A 246 0.15 1.79 16.42
CA ILE A 246 -1.03 1.19 15.78
C ILE A 246 -2.14 2.23 15.77
N TRP A 247 -2.76 2.39 14.62
CA TRP A 247 -3.80 3.38 14.39
C TRP A 247 -5.07 2.71 13.90
N SER A 248 -6.21 3.16 14.40
CA SER A 248 -7.51 2.68 13.94
C SER A 248 -7.92 3.43 12.68
N ALA A 249 -8.23 2.72 11.60
CA ALA A 249 -8.78 3.33 10.40
C ALA A 249 -10.29 3.67 10.54
N ASN A 250 -10.91 3.35 11.68
CA ASN A 250 -12.30 3.71 12.00
C ASN A 250 -12.38 4.98 12.84
N THR A 251 -11.52 5.13 13.85
CA THR A 251 -11.50 6.32 14.73
C THR A 251 -10.47 7.36 14.32
N PHE A 252 -9.54 7.00 13.42
CA PHE A 252 -8.43 7.85 12.94
C PHE A 252 -7.45 8.28 14.04
N GLU A 253 -7.43 7.54 15.15
CA GLU A 253 -6.59 7.82 16.31
C GLU A 253 -5.52 6.73 16.49
N CYS A 254 -4.38 7.13 17.09
CA CYS A 254 -3.38 6.18 17.58
C CYS A 254 -3.94 5.44 18.79
N VAL A 255 -4.09 4.12 18.69
CA VAL A 255 -4.68 3.28 19.73
C VAL A 255 -3.64 2.51 20.54
N PHE A 256 -2.40 2.41 20.05
CA PHE A 256 -1.33 1.71 20.74
C PHE A 256 0.04 2.25 20.36
N VAL A 257 0.95 2.29 21.34
CA VAL A 257 2.35 2.69 21.16
C VAL A 257 3.23 1.74 21.96
N PHE A 258 4.26 1.19 21.34
CA PHE A 258 5.22 0.32 21.99
C PHE A 258 6.65 0.70 21.59
N ASN A 259 7.54 0.82 22.57
CA ASN A 259 8.95 1.10 22.33
C ASN A 259 9.68 -0.20 22.00
N MET A 260 10.11 -0.37 20.75
CA MET A 260 10.77 -1.60 20.33
C MET A 260 12.14 -1.79 20.97
N LEU A 261 12.77 -0.72 21.48
CA LEU A 261 14.05 -0.82 22.20
C LEU A 261 13.93 -1.60 23.51
N ASP A 262 12.72 -1.70 24.08
CA ASP A 262 12.47 -2.50 25.29
C ASP A 262 12.73 -4.00 25.02
N LEU A 263 12.70 -4.43 23.76
CA LEU A 263 13.02 -5.79 23.32
C LEU A 263 14.51 -5.96 22.96
N CYS A 264 15.31 -4.90 22.98
CA CYS A 264 16.72 -4.90 22.64
C CYS A 264 17.54 -4.15 23.70
N PRO A 265 17.76 -4.73 24.90
CA PRO A 265 18.41 -4.04 26.01
C PRO A 265 19.80 -3.46 25.66
N GLU A 266 20.56 -4.15 24.82
CA GLU A 266 21.86 -3.72 24.32
C GLU A 266 21.81 -2.44 23.47
N LYS A 267 20.62 -2.08 22.97
CA LYS A 267 20.36 -0.92 22.12
C LYS A 267 19.57 0.18 22.85
N ALA A 268 19.31 0.05 24.15
CA ALA A 268 18.41 0.95 24.89
C ALA A 268 18.84 2.44 24.88
N GLN A 269 20.14 2.73 24.72
CA GLN A 269 20.68 4.09 24.66
C GLN A 269 20.84 4.63 23.23
N THR A 270 20.30 3.92 22.23
CA THR A 270 20.44 4.33 20.83
C THR A 270 19.52 5.50 20.52
N HIS A 271 20.06 6.55 19.91
CA HIS A 271 19.30 7.70 19.47
C HIS A 271 18.73 7.51 18.04
N PRO A 272 17.59 8.14 17.71
CA PRO A 272 17.04 8.14 16.35
C PRO A 272 18.04 8.71 15.35
N THR A 273 18.13 8.12 14.17
CA THR A 273 18.94 8.66 13.07
C THR A 273 18.05 9.10 11.90
N PRO A 274 18.36 10.20 11.19
CA PRO A 274 17.49 10.72 10.13
C PRO A 274 17.24 9.75 8.96
N CYS A 275 18.19 8.86 8.70
CA CYS A 275 18.14 7.88 7.62
C CYS A 275 17.86 6.44 8.12
N ALA A 276 17.25 6.30 9.29
CA ALA A 276 16.93 4.99 9.84
C ALA A 276 15.90 4.26 8.95
N GLY A 277 16.35 3.28 8.16
CA GLY A 277 15.49 2.48 7.28
C GLY A 277 14.78 1.35 8.02
N HIS A 278 13.99 1.65 9.06
CA HIS A 278 13.19 0.63 9.74
C HIS A 278 12.06 0.16 8.85
N LEU A 279 11.79 -1.14 8.87
CA LEU A 279 10.77 -1.76 8.03
C LEU A 279 9.84 -2.62 8.87
N ILE A 280 8.55 -2.61 8.54
CA ILE A 280 7.58 -3.57 9.04
C ILE A 280 6.98 -4.30 7.85
N ARG A 281 6.88 -5.62 7.94
CA ARG A 281 6.23 -6.47 6.93
C ARG A 281 5.28 -7.44 7.63
N LYS A 282 4.11 -7.65 7.04
CA LYS A 282 3.22 -8.74 7.44
C LYS A 282 3.88 -10.06 7.07
N VAL A 283 3.85 -11.01 7.99
CA VAL A 283 4.24 -12.40 7.71
C VAL A 283 2.99 -13.15 7.26
N LEU A 284 3.06 -13.82 6.10
CA LEU A 284 1.98 -14.68 5.64
C LEU A 284 1.80 -15.84 6.63
N SER A 285 0.57 -16.05 7.07
CA SER A 285 0.18 -17.10 8.00
C SER A 285 -1.08 -17.77 7.46
N ASN A 286 -1.20 -19.08 7.68
CA ASN A 286 -2.44 -19.83 7.37
C ASN A 286 -3.53 -19.60 8.43
N ASP A 287 -3.16 -18.97 9.55
CA ASP A 287 -4.07 -18.62 10.64
C ASP A 287 -4.38 -17.12 10.58
N ASP A 288 -5.58 -16.79 10.12
CA ASP A 288 -6.10 -15.42 10.04
C ASP A 288 -6.53 -14.86 11.41
N SER A 289 -6.57 -15.69 12.46
CA SER A 289 -6.96 -15.24 13.80
C SER A 289 -5.87 -14.42 14.49
N ASN A 290 -4.60 -14.67 14.14
CA ASN A 290 -3.45 -14.02 14.76
C ASN A 290 -2.66 -13.22 13.72
N LEU A 291 -2.31 -11.98 14.07
CA LEU A 291 -1.44 -11.19 13.21
C LEU A 291 0.01 -11.40 13.58
N ARG A 292 0.84 -11.68 12.56
CA ARG A 292 2.29 -11.74 12.69
C ARG A 292 2.94 -10.68 11.82
N PHE A 293 3.83 -9.92 12.42
CA PHE A 293 4.67 -8.94 11.73
C PHE A 293 6.13 -9.25 12.00
N SER A 294 6.98 -8.99 11.01
CA SER A 294 8.42 -8.93 11.21
C SER A 294 8.88 -7.47 11.07
N VAL A 295 9.61 -6.99 12.06
CA VAL A 295 10.11 -5.62 12.15
C VAL A 295 11.63 -5.65 12.07
N TYR A 296 12.16 -4.99 11.04
CA TYR A 296 13.58 -4.76 10.88
C TYR A 296 13.93 -3.38 11.45
N LEU A 297 14.80 -3.36 12.47
CA LEU A 297 15.37 -2.15 13.03
C LEU A 297 16.81 -1.98 12.54
N ASN A 298 17.09 -0.77 12.06
CA ASN A 298 18.36 -0.39 11.48
C ASN A 298 19.14 0.40 12.53
N PHE A 299 20.32 -0.07 12.89
CA PHE A 299 21.19 0.61 13.84
C PHE A 299 22.57 0.78 13.23
N PRO A 300 23.31 1.86 13.58
CA PRO A 300 24.69 2.04 13.12
C PRO A 300 25.61 0.86 13.45
N ASN A 301 25.38 0.21 14.60
CA ASN A 301 26.25 -0.84 15.15
C ASN A 301 25.58 -2.23 15.13
N GLY A 302 24.87 -2.56 14.06
CA GLY A 302 24.26 -3.88 13.86
C GLY A 302 22.75 -3.90 14.03
N ASN A 303 22.07 -4.43 13.01
CA ASN A 303 20.63 -4.41 12.84
C ASN A 303 19.93 -5.51 13.65
N GLN A 304 18.62 -5.37 13.86
CA GLN A 304 17.80 -6.36 14.56
C GLN A 304 16.56 -6.71 13.72
N VAL A 305 16.13 -7.96 13.83
CA VAL A 305 14.83 -8.41 13.30
C VAL A 305 14.01 -8.92 14.47
N ILE A 306 12.80 -8.40 14.62
CA ILE A 306 11.90 -8.70 15.72
C ILE A 306 10.58 -9.19 15.15
N ASP A 307 10.16 -10.40 15.54
CA ASP A 307 8.86 -10.93 15.19
C ASP A 307 7.83 -10.61 16.28
N ILE A 308 6.74 -9.97 15.88
CA ILE A 308 5.65 -9.54 16.74
C ILE A 308 4.42 -10.40 16.47
N TYR A 309 3.81 -10.90 17.54
CA TYR A 309 2.57 -11.66 17.50
C TYR A 309 1.48 -10.86 18.21
N ILE A 310 0.40 -10.57 17.51
CA ILE A 310 -0.78 -9.93 18.07
C ILE A 310 -1.86 -11.00 18.17
N LEU A 311 -2.09 -11.45 19.40
CA LEU A 311 -2.96 -12.58 19.69
C LEU A 311 -4.42 -12.13 19.78
N GLN A 312 -5.30 -12.96 19.24
CA GLN A 312 -6.72 -12.91 19.57
C GLN A 312 -6.92 -13.55 20.94
N GLY A 313 -6.92 -12.71 22.00
CA GLY A 313 -7.37 -13.12 23.33
C GLY A 313 -8.82 -13.57 23.36
#